data_AF-A0A3A1WV96-F1
#
_entry.id   AF-A0A3A1WV96-F1
#
_cell.length_a   1.000
_cell.length_b   1.000
_cell.length_c   1.000
_cell.angle_alpha   90.00
_cell.angle_beta   90.00
_cell.angle_gamma   90.00
#
_symmetry.space_group_name_H-M   'P 1'
#
loop_
_entity.id
_entity.type
_entity.pdbx_description
1 polymer ?
#
loop_
_entity_poly.entity_id
_entity_poly.type
_entity_poly.pdbx_seq_one_letter_code
_entity_poly.pdbx_strand_id
1 'polypeptide(L)'
;MDDAFELSAAKMREHNMSDTAIEQFAHLYDVWRNDQSSEFIRESTVEPIKTVPNFHEIYETIDHDKAVNAFAKTAFIKLNGGLGTSMGLSCAKSLLPVRRHKARQMRFIDIIIGQVLTARQRLGVELPLIFMNSFRTSHDTLQVLKRNR
;
A
#
# COMPACT_ATOMS: atom_id res chain seq x y z
N MET A 1 6.07 -4.18 -33.00
CA MET A 1 5.17 -4.47 -31.87
C MET A 1 4.57 -5.82 -32.15
N ASP A 2 4.88 -6.80 -31.30
CA ASP A 2 4.47 -8.18 -31.48
C ASP A 2 2.95 -8.32 -31.34
N ASP A 3 2.32 -9.09 -32.22
CA ASP A 3 0.86 -9.26 -32.31
C ASP A 3 0.24 -9.69 -30.96
N ALA A 4 0.97 -10.45 -30.15
CA ALA A 4 0.54 -10.93 -28.83
C ALA A 4 0.45 -9.83 -27.75
N PHE A 5 1.32 -8.82 -27.76
CA PHE A 5 1.24 -7.72 -26.80
C PHE A 5 0.04 -6.82 -27.11
N GLU A 6 -0.23 -6.56 -28.39
CA GLU A 6 -1.34 -5.69 -28.79
C GLU A 6 -2.70 -6.22 -28.35
N LEU A 7 -2.90 -7.53 -28.31
CA LEU A 7 -4.11 -8.14 -27.73
C LEU A 7 -4.27 -7.80 -26.24
N SER A 8 -3.16 -7.81 -25.49
CA SER A 8 -3.16 -7.43 -24.06
C SER A 8 -3.41 -5.93 -23.89
N ALA A 9 -2.73 -5.08 -24.68
CA ALA A 9 -2.91 -3.64 -24.66
C ALA A 9 -4.35 -3.23 -25.03
N ALA A 10 -4.94 -3.86 -26.05
CA ALA A 10 -6.33 -3.65 -26.44
C ALA A 10 -7.29 -3.96 -25.28
N LYS A 11 -7.09 -5.07 -24.58
CA LYS A 11 -7.88 -5.44 -23.39
C LYS A 11 -7.69 -4.44 -22.24
N MET A 12 -6.47 -3.95 -22.01
CA MET A 12 -6.21 -2.93 -20.99
C MET A 12 -6.94 -1.61 -21.31
N ARG A 13 -6.95 -1.19 -22.59
CA ARG A 13 -7.71 -0.03 -23.06
C ARG A 13 -9.21 -0.21 -22.90
N GLU A 14 -9.75 -1.39 -23.25
CA GLU A 14 -11.17 -1.73 -23.04
C GLU A 14 -11.58 -1.60 -21.55
N HIS A 15 -10.67 -1.94 -20.64
CA HIS A 15 -10.86 -1.78 -19.21
C HIS A 15 -10.47 -0.39 -18.65
N ASN A 16 -10.28 0.62 -19.51
CA ASN A 16 -9.94 2.00 -19.16
C ASN A 16 -8.67 2.14 -18.30
N MET A 17 -7.68 1.26 -18.50
CA MET A 17 -6.36 1.46 -17.91
C MET A 17 -5.66 2.66 -18.55
N SER A 18 -4.84 3.38 -17.77
CA SER A 18 -4.11 4.54 -18.29
C SER A 18 -3.00 4.13 -19.25
N ASP A 19 -2.62 5.05 -20.14
CA ASP A 19 -1.50 4.86 -21.05
C ASP A 19 -0.22 4.52 -20.29
N THR A 20 0.03 5.18 -19.16
CA THR A 20 1.16 4.84 -18.28
C THR A 20 1.12 3.40 -17.78
N ALA A 21 -0.06 2.86 -17.40
CA ALA A 21 -0.16 1.48 -16.97
C ALA A 21 0.12 0.50 -18.11
N ILE A 22 -0.34 0.82 -19.33
CA ILE A 22 -0.10 0.03 -20.53
C ILE A 22 1.39 0.05 -20.90
N GLU A 23 2.03 1.23 -20.87
CA GLU A 23 3.47 1.39 -21.14
C GLU A 23 4.33 0.63 -20.12
N GLN A 24 3.99 0.69 -18.83
CA GLN A 24 4.68 -0.09 -17.80
C GLN A 24 4.50 -1.60 -18.02
N PHE A 25 3.30 -2.04 -18.39
CA PHE A 25 3.06 -3.44 -18.71
C PHE A 25 3.82 -3.87 -19.98
N ALA A 26 3.91 -3.02 -21.01
CA ALA A 26 4.71 -3.25 -22.20
C ALA A 26 6.18 -3.48 -21.85
N HIS A 27 6.75 -2.59 -21.04
CA HIS A 27 8.12 -2.70 -20.58
C HIS A 27 8.36 -4.02 -19.83
N LEU A 28 7.49 -4.37 -18.89
CA LEU A 28 7.60 -5.63 -18.13
C LEU A 28 7.43 -6.87 -19.01
N TYR A 29 6.53 -6.81 -20.00
CA TYR A 29 6.33 -7.88 -20.97
C TYR A 29 7.58 -8.09 -21.83
N ASP A 30 8.21 -7.00 -22.29
CA ASP A 30 9.45 -7.05 -23.08
C ASP A 30 10.62 -7.59 -22.26
N VAL A 31 10.74 -7.19 -20.99
CA VAL A 31 11.75 -7.73 -20.07
C VAL A 31 11.54 -9.23 -19.89
N TRP A 32 10.32 -9.66 -19.55
CA TRP A 32 10.00 -11.08 -19.35
C TRP A 32 10.25 -11.93 -20.61
N ARG A 33 9.92 -11.41 -21.80
CA ARG A 33 10.05 -12.16 -23.05
C ARG A 33 11.51 -12.32 -23.50
N ASN A 34 12.32 -11.29 -23.30
CA ASN A 34 13.65 -11.20 -23.90
C ASN A 34 14.78 -11.49 -22.91
N ASP A 35 14.54 -11.41 -21.60
CA ASP A 35 15.57 -11.53 -20.58
C ASP A 35 15.37 -12.79 -19.74
N GLN A 36 16.25 -13.78 -19.91
CA GLN A 36 16.26 -14.99 -19.07
C GLN A 36 17.02 -14.81 -17.74
N SER A 37 17.67 -13.65 -17.53
CA SER A 37 18.73 -13.51 -16.52
C SER A 37 18.40 -12.63 -15.31
N SER A 38 17.38 -11.76 -15.41
CA SER A 38 17.08 -10.76 -14.38
C SER A 38 15.95 -11.13 -13.40
N GLU A 39 15.30 -12.29 -13.55
CA GLU A 39 14.20 -12.71 -12.66
C GLU A 39 14.65 -13.01 -11.21
N PHE A 40 15.92 -13.37 -11.03
CA PHE A 40 16.45 -13.81 -9.74
C PHE A 40 17.59 -12.92 -9.26
N ILE A 41 17.46 -12.41 -8.04
CA ILE A 41 18.58 -11.87 -7.27
C ILE A 41 19.30 -13.06 -6.65
N ARG A 42 20.49 -13.42 -7.17
CA ARG A 42 21.28 -14.54 -6.65
C ARG A 42 22.08 -14.09 -5.43
N GLU A 43 22.27 -14.99 -4.47
CA GLU A 43 23.09 -14.71 -3.27
C GLU A 43 24.50 -14.22 -3.64
N SER A 44 25.11 -14.78 -4.69
CA SER A 44 26.42 -14.37 -5.18
C SER A 44 26.48 -12.96 -5.78
N THR A 45 25.33 -12.33 -6.02
CA THR A 45 25.21 -10.99 -6.62
C THR A 45 24.86 -9.90 -5.61
N VAL A 46 24.73 -10.26 -4.33
CA VAL A 46 24.40 -9.34 -3.24
C VAL A 46 25.39 -9.50 -2.10
N GLU A 47 25.49 -8.45 -1.28
CA GLU A 47 26.24 -8.49 -0.02
C GLU A 47 25.32 -8.09 1.12
N PRO A 48 25.48 -8.70 2.31
CA PRO A 48 24.66 -8.37 3.46
C PRO A 48 24.98 -6.97 3.96
N ILE A 49 23.94 -6.16 4.20
CA ILE A 49 24.07 -4.90 4.94
C ILE A 49 24.38 -5.24 6.40
N LYS A 50 25.55 -4.81 6.88
CA LYS A 50 26.05 -5.16 8.23
C LYS A 50 25.51 -4.23 9.32
N THR A 51 25.18 -3.00 8.97
CA THR A 51 24.77 -1.96 9.93
C THR A 51 23.64 -1.13 9.36
N VAL A 52 22.63 -0.87 10.18
CA VAL A 52 21.51 0.03 9.87
C VAL A 52 21.41 1.05 11.00
N PRO A 53 21.30 2.36 10.70
CA PRO A 53 21.12 3.37 11.74
C PRO A 53 19.90 3.08 12.62
N ASN A 54 20.05 3.21 13.94
CA ASN A 54 18.94 2.99 14.86
C ASN A 54 18.20 4.29 15.12
N PHE A 55 16.86 4.25 15.01
CA PHE A 55 16.02 5.41 15.30
C PHE A 55 16.23 5.98 16.72
N HIS A 56 16.54 5.14 17.71
CA HIS A 56 16.77 5.59 19.10
C HIS A 56 17.99 6.51 19.23
N GLU A 57 18.99 6.38 18.33
CA GLU A 57 20.21 7.19 18.37
C GLU A 57 19.94 8.65 17.99
N ILE A 58 18.88 8.90 17.23
CA ILE A 58 18.52 10.25 16.76
C ILE A 58 17.27 10.80 17.41
N TYR A 59 16.51 9.99 18.16
CA TYR A 59 15.20 10.38 18.69
C TYR A 59 15.24 11.66 19.53
N GLU A 60 16.20 11.76 20.45
CA GLU A 60 16.34 12.93 21.34
C GLU A 60 16.82 14.19 20.60
N THR A 61 17.36 14.05 19.39
CA THR A 61 17.83 15.16 18.57
C THR A 61 16.73 15.76 17.68
N ILE A 62 15.55 15.14 17.64
CA ILE A 62 14.45 15.58 16.79
C ILE A 62 13.74 16.77 17.46
N ASP A 63 13.86 17.92 16.82
CA ASP A 63 13.08 19.11 17.17
C ASP A 63 11.57 18.84 16.95
N HIS A 64 10.79 19.03 18.01
CA HIS A 64 9.37 18.70 18.01
C HIS A 64 8.57 19.53 17.01
N ASP A 65 8.85 20.83 16.92
CA ASP A 65 8.13 21.73 16.03
C ASP A 65 8.41 21.40 14.56
N LYS A 66 9.67 21.09 14.22
CA LYS A 66 10.02 20.59 12.88
C LYS A 66 9.33 19.27 12.59
N ALA A 67 9.25 18.35 13.54
CA ALA A 67 8.58 17.07 13.36
C ALA A 67 7.07 17.25 13.09
N VAL A 68 6.38 18.09 13.88
CA VAL A 68 4.96 18.39 13.67
C VAL A 68 4.74 19.07 12.31
N ASN A 69 5.57 20.03 11.94
CA ASN A 69 5.50 20.71 10.64
C ASN A 69 5.72 19.75 9.46
N ALA A 70 6.65 18.80 9.57
CA ALA A 70 6.84 17.77 8.56
C ALA A 70 5.65 16.81 8.50
N PHE A 71 5.13 16.42 9.67
CA PHE A 71 3.97 15.54 9.77
C PHE A 71 2.70 16.17 9.19
N ALA A 72 2.53 17.50 9.32
CA ALA A 72 1.44 18.25 8.70
C ALA A 72 1.45 18.18 7.16
N LYS A 73 2.63 17.98 6.55
CA LYS A 73 2.82 17.85 5.10
C LYS A 73 2.82 16.40 4.62
N THR A 74 2.55 15.45 5.52
CA THR A 74 2.64 14.01 5.24
C THR A 74 1.28 13.43 4.89
N ALA A 75 1.25 12.52 3.90
CA ALA A 75 0.11 11.65 3.61
C ALA A 75 0.41 10.21 3.99
N PHE A 76 -0.59 9.50 4.51
CA PHE A 76 -0.52 8.08 4.82
C PHE A 76 -1.19 7.28 3.71
N ILE A 77 -0.43 6.39 3.07
CA ILE A 77 -0.94 5.43 2.10
C ILE A 77 -0.88 4.03 2.71
N LYS A 78 -2.01 3.31 2.70
CA LYS A 78 -2.09 1.90 3.11
C LYS A 78 -2.39 1.03 1.92
N LEU A 79 -1.49 0.10 1.63
CA LEU A 79 -1.69 -0.93 0.61
C LEU A 79 -2.80 -1.87 1.07
N ASN A 80 -3.89 -1.90 0.31
CA ASN A 80 -5.11 -2.62 0.66
C ASN A 80 -5.71 -3.36 -0.55
N GLY A 81 -4.91 -3.61 -1.58
CA GLY A 81 -5.35 -4.29 -2.81
C GLY A 81 -5.31 -5.82 -2.75
N GLY A 82 -4.53 -6.38 -1.84
CA GLY A 82 -4.33 -7.83 -1.74
C GLY A 82 -5.51 -8.56 -1.13
N LEU A 83 -5.86 -9.70 -1.74
CA LEU A 83 -6.73 -10.69 -1.13
C LEU A 83 -5.93 -11.61 -0.23
N GLY A 84 -6.51 -12.05 0.89
CA GLY A 84 -5.91 -13.08 1.74
C GLY A 84 -6.09 -14.49 1.19
N THR A 85 -5.84 -14.70 -0.10
CA THR A 85 -6.08 -15.98 -0.78
C THR A 85 -5.33 -17.14 -0.13
N SER A 86 -4.06 -16.95 0.26
CA SER A 86 -3.30 -17.95 1.00
C SER A 86 -3.89 -18.30 2.38
N MET A 87 -4.73 -17.42 2.93
CA MET A 87 -5.46 -17.62 4.18
C MET A 87 -6.91 -18.06 3.95
N GLY A 88 -7.31 -18.36 2.71
CA GLY A 88 -8.69 -18.73 2.36
C GLY A 88 -9.68 -17.57 2.39
N LEU A 89 -9.21 -16.32 2.33
CA LEU A 89 -10.07 -15.14 2.45
C LEU A 89 -10.51 -14.62 1.08
N SER A 90 -11.80 -14.29 0.98
CA SER A 90 -12.43 -13.69 -0.20
C SER A 90 -12.49 -12.16 -0.18
N CYS A 91 -12.17 -11.53 0.96
CA CYS A 91 -12.24 -10.09 1.16
C CYS A 91 -10.87 -9.45 1.47
N ALA A 92 -10.84 -8.12 1.57
CA ALA A 92 -9.62 -7.38 1.91
C ALA A 92 -9.08 -7.80 3.29
N LYS A 93 -7.77 -8.11 3.38
CA LYS A 93 -7.13 -8.51 4.66
C LYS A 93 -7.34 -7.49 5.78
N SER A 94 -7.47 -6.20 5.45
CA SER A 94 -7.69 -5.15 6.44
C SER A 94 -9.03 -5.26 7.19
N LEU A 95 -9.96 -6.06 6.69
CA LEU A 95 -11.27 -6.30 7.30
C LEU A 95 -11.26 -7.44 8.31
N LEU A 96 -10.13 -8.14 8.44
CA LEU A 96 -10.02 -9.19 9.43
C LEU A 96 -10.07 -8.61 10.84
N PRO A 97 -10.85 -9.23 11.74
CA PRO A 97 -10.81 -8.89 13.14
C PRO A 97 -9.50 -9.35 13.77
N VAL A 98 -8.87 -8.48 14.56
CA VAL A 98 -7.54 -8.72 15.12
C VAL A 98 -7.46 -8.60 16.63
N ARG A 99 -8.34 -7.81 17.23
CA ARG A 99 -8.40 -7.67 18.69
C ARG A 99 -9.77 -7.23 19.16
N ARG A 100 -10.03 -7.33 20.46
CA ARG A 100 -11.17 -6.70 21.12
C ARG A 100 -10.71 -5.44 21.86
N HIS A 101 -11.54 -4.39 21.83
CA HIS A 101 -11.32 -3.16 22.58
C HIS A 101 -12.68 -2.62 23.04
N LYS A 102 -12.87 -2.45 24.36
CA LYS A 102 -14.12 -1.96 24.99
C LYS A 102 -15.37 -2.65 24.41
N ALA A 103 -15.43 -3.98 24.54
CA ALA A 103 -16.48 -4.86 24.01
C ALA A 103 -16.67 -4.86 22.47
N ARG A 104 -15.92 -4.05 21.71
CA ARG A 104 -15.98 -4.01 20.24
C ARG A 104 -14.86 -4.84 19.62
N GLN A 105 -15.20 -5.67 18.65
CA GLN A 105 -14.20 -6.31 17.79
C GLN A 105 -13.60 -5.25 16.86
N MET A 106 -12.28 -5.15 16.85
CA MET A 106 -11.54 -4.24 15.98
C MET A 106 -10.90 -5.02 14.85
N ARG A 107 -11.05 -4.50 13.64
CA ARG A 107 -10.34 -4.95 12.45
C ARG A 107 -9.10 -4.09 12.24
N PHE A 108 -8.19 -4.53 11.37
CA PHE A 108 -7.02 -3.71 11.01
C PHE A 108 -7.42 -2.32 10.53
N ILE A 109 -8.43 -2.22 9.65
CA ILE A 109 -8.90 -0.94 9.12
C ILE A 109 -9.42 -0.01 10.23
N ASP A 110 -10.09 -0.54 11.24
CA ASP A 110 -10.62 0.25 12.36
C ASP A 110 -9.47 0.83 13.22
N ILE A 111 -8.39 0.06 13.38
CA ILE A 111 -7.19 0.51 14.09
C ILE A 111 -6.48 1.60 13.31
N ILE A 112 -6.29 1.43 12.00
CA ILE A 112 -5.64 2.41 11.12
C ILE A 112 -6.40 3.75 11.15
N ILE A 113 -7.73 3.70 10.97
CA ILE A 113 -8.57 4.90 11.01
C ILE A 113 -8.46 5.56 12.39
N GLY A 114 -8.57 4.78 13.48
CA GLY A 114 -8.46 5.31 14.83
C GLY A 114 -7.11 5.98 15.13
N GLN A 115 -6.00 5.41 14.65
CA GLN A 115 -4.66 6.00 14.78
C GLN A 115 -4.57 7.35 14.06
N VAL A 116 -5.06 7.43 12.82
CA VAL A 116 -5.05 8.66 12.03
C VAL A 116 -5.95 9.73 12.66
N LEU A 117 -7.18 9.39 13.06
CA LEU A 117 -8.09 10.33 13.71
C LEU A 117 -7.50 10.86 15.03
N THR A 118 -6.88 9.98 15.82
CA THR A 118 -6.20 10.40 17.06
C THR A 118 -5.04 11.34 16.77
N ALA A 119 -4.23 11.07 15.74
CA ALA A 119 -3.11 11.92 15.36
C ALA A 119 -3.58 13.29 14.87
N ARG A 120 -4.61 13.33 14.02
CA ARG A 120 -5.26 14.58 13.56
C ARG A 120 -5.74 15.43 14.74
N GLN A 121 -6.44 14.81 15.68
CA GLN A 121 -6.97 15.51 16.85
C GLN A 121 -5.85 16.02 17.77
N ARG A 122 -4.84 15.19 18.06
CA ARG A 122 -3.77 15.53 19.01
C ARG A 122 -2.81 16.58 18.48
N LEU A 123 -2.53 16.56 17.18
CA LEU A 123 -1.50 17.40 16.56
C LEU A 123 -2.08 18.54 15.71
N GLY A 124 -3.40 18.59 15.51
CA GLY A 124 -4.05 19.64 14.73
C GLY A 124 -3.70 19.62 13.24
N VAL A 125 -3.34 18.46 12.69
CA VAL A 125 -2.92 18.29 11.29
C VAL A 125 -3.96 17.54 10.46
N GLU A 126 -3.99 17.77 9.14
CA GLU A 126 -4.93 17.07 8.25
C GLU A 126 -4.59 15.59 8.08
N LEU A 127 -3.30 15.24 7.95
CA LEU A 127 -2.80 13.88 7.74
C LEU A 127 -3.69 13.04 6.79
N PRO A 128 -3.68 13.28 5.47
CA PRO A 128 -4.50 12.53 4.53
C PRO A 128 -4.27 11.02 4.64
N LEU A 129 -5.37 10.23 4.67
CA LEU A 129 -5.32 8.77 4.68
C LEU A 129 -5.90 8.22 3.38
N ILE A 130 -5.05 7.53 2.62
CA ILE A 130 -5.36 6.94 1.33
C ILE A 130 -5.26 5.42 1.46
N PHE A 131 -6.29 4.71 1.00
CA PHE A 131 -6.25 3.26 0.85
C PHE A 131 -6.04 2.91 -0.62
N MET A 132 -4.91 2.27 -0.92
CA MET A 132 -4.63 1.76 -2.26
C MET A 132 -5.33 0.41 -2.43
N ASN A 133 -6.60 0.48 -2.83
CA ASN A 133 -7.46 -0.68 -3.05
C ASN A 133 -7.24 -1.30 -4.44
N SER A 134 -7.69 -2.54 -4.61
CA SER A 134 -7.88 -3.17 -5.93
C SER A 134 -9.37 -3.20 -6.28
N PHE A 135 -9.69 -3.64 -7.49
CA PHE A 135 -11.08 -3.89 -7.90
C PHE A 135 -11.81 -4.89 -6.98
N ARG A 136 -11.07 -5.75 -6.27
CA ARG A 136 -11.65 -6.74 -5.33
C ARG A 136 -11.86 -6.21 -3.92
N THR A 137 -11.17 -5.14 -3.53
CA THR A 137 -11.18 -4.65 -2.14
C THR A 137 -11.83 -3.27 -1.98
N SER A 138 -12.03 -2.55 -3.09
CA SER A 138 -12.57 -1.19 -3.09
C SER A 138 -13.97 -1.11 -2.47
N HIS A 139 -14.88 -2.00 -2.90
CA HIS A 139 -16.26 -2.00 -2.45
C HIS A 139 -16.37 -2.17 -0.92
N ASP A 140 -15.76 -3.22 -0.37
CA ASP A 140 -15.83 -3.51 1.06
C ASP A 140 -15.18 -2.40 1.89
N THR A 141 -14.06 -1.85 1.42
CA THR A 141 -13.37 -0.73 2.08
C THR A 141 -14.27 0.50 2.17
N LEU A 142 -14.92 0.87 1.06
CA LEU A 142 -15.84 2.00 1.03
C LEU A 142 -17.08 1.79 1.92
N GLN A 143 -17.60 0.56 1.99
CA GLN A 143 -18.69 0.25 2.92
C GLN A 143 -18.31 0.53 4.38
N VAL A 144 -17.08 0.18 4.77
CA VAL A 144 -16.58 0.48 6.11
C VAL A 144 -16.44 1.98 6.35
N LEU A 145 -15.90 2.72 5.38
CA LEU A 145 -15.69 4.16 5.53
C LEU A 145 -17.01 4.94 5.62
N LYS A 146 -18.05 4.53 4.89
CA LYS A 146 -19.39 5.15 4.99
C LYS A 146 -20.00 5.04 6.39
N ARG A 147 -19.69 3.98 7.14
CA ARG A 147 -20.18 3.76 8.51
C ARG A 147 -19.38 4.52 9.58
N ASN A 148 -18.24 5.11 9.21
CA ASN A 148 -17.35 5.86 10.12
C ASN A 148 -17.35 7.37 9.81
N ARG A 149 -18.34 7.87 9.05
CA ARG A 149 -18.59 9.31 8.90
C ARG A 149 -19.36 9.84 10.10
#